data_AF-A0AAN7D3Y0-F1
#
_entry.id   AF-A0AAN7D3Y0-F1
#
_cell.length_a   1.000
_cell.length_b   1.000
_cell.length_c   1.000
_cell.angle_alpha   90.00
_cell.angle_beta   90.00
_cell.angle_gamma   90.00
#
_symmetry.space_group_name_H-M   'P 1'
#
loop_
_entity.id
_entity.type
_entity.pdbx_description
1 polymer ?
#
loop_
_entity_poly.entity_id
_entity_poly.type
_entity_poly.pdbx_seq_one_letter_code
_entity_poly.pdbx_strand_id
1 'polypeptide(L)'
;MASKKRHMIRGGTDQEDASNLKLGEEFDGAQCLYISEVRIILEAQEDSKENGTDTRPRTNVMAKTLDYVRAFSRFSNIESVREVRQVLAKENLAQFEVAQIANLCCEDAEEAKALIPSLENKVEVPELQEMLSQMLTIKKFQG
;
A
#
# COMPACT_ATOMS: atom_id res chain seq x y z
N MET A 1 27.13 21.80 10.58
CA MET A 1 26.14 22.51 11.41
C MET A 1 24.80 21.81 11.21
N ALA A 2 24.22 21.22 12.26
CA ALA A 2 22.96 20.49 12.16
C ALA A 2 21.81 21.50 11.98
N SER A 3 21.16 21.48 10.81
CA SER A 3 19.97 22.28 10.56
C SER A 3 18.83 21.70 11.40
N LYS A 4 18.40 22.47 12.39
CA LYS A 4 17.29 22.14 13.29
C LYS A 4 16.00 22.23 12.45
N LYS A 5 15.46 21.10 11.96
CA LYS A 5 14.15 21.07 11.28
C LYS A 5 13.09 21.61 12.25
N ARG A 6 12.67 22.85 12.03
CA ARG A 6 11.60 23.49 12.78
C ARG A 6 10.31 22.73 12.47
N HIS A 7 9.74 22.04 13.45
CA HIS A 7 8.36 21.61 13.36
C HIS A 7 7.48 22.87 13.37
N MET A 8 7.16 23.38 12.19
CA MET A 8 6.18 24.43 12.02
C MET A 8 4.81 23.81 12.25
N ILE A 9 4.29 23.89 13.47
CA ILE A 9 2.88 23.62 13.75
C ILE A 9 2.16 24.97 13.86
N ARG A 10 1.12 25.10 13.02
CA ARG A 10 0.13 26.19 12.82
C ARG A 10 0.46 27.23 11.74
N GLY A 11 -0.06 26.97 10.54
CA GLY A 11 -0.39 27.99 9.54
C GLY A 11 0.40 27.98 8.22
N GLY A 12 1.26 26.98 7.97
CA GLY A 12 2.04 26.86 6.73
C GLY A 12 1.27 26.17 5.61
N THR A 13 1.39 26.71 4.40
CA THR A 13 0.51 26.56 3.23
C THR A 13 0.84 25.41 2.28
N ASP A 14 1.57 24.38 2.70
CA ASP A 14 1.76 23.21 1.84
C ASP A 14 0.57 22.26 2.05
N GLN A 15 -0.45 22.44 1.21
CA GLN A 15 -1.55 21.48 1.14
C GLN A 15 -1.02 20.16 0.59
N GLU A 16 -0.93 19.16 1.46
CA GLU A 16 -0.77 17.77 1.07
C GLU A 16 -1.92 17.35 0.16
N ASP A 17 -1.58 16.65 -0.91
CA ASP A 17 -2.51 16.21 -1.94
C ASP A 17 -2.00 14.92 -2.57
N ALA A 18 -2.61 13.81 -2.15
CA ALA A 18 -2.29 12.48 -2.65
C ALA A 18 -2.59 12.31 -4.15
N SER A 19 -3.55 13.07 -4.71
CA SER A 19 -3.85 13.02 -6.15
C SER A 19 -2.70 13.52 -7.01
N ASN A 20 -1.81 14.32 -6.41
CA ASN A 20 -0.62 14.90 -7.03
C ASN A 20 0.69 14.41 -6.37
N LEU A 21 0.63 13.34 -5.56
CA LEU A 21 1.77 12.77 -4.80
C LEU A 21 2.48 13.74 -3.84
N LYS A 22 1.77 14.78 -3.39
CA LYS A 22 2.26 15.68 -2.35
C LYS A 22 1.93 15.09 -0.99
N LEU A 23 2.73 14.14 -0.53
CA LEU A 23 2.49 13.41 0.73
C LEU A 23 3.17 14.04 1.95
N GLY A 24 4.09 14.99 1.75
CA GLY A 24 4.93 15.56 2.82
C GLY A 24 6.33 14.96 2.84
N GLU A 25 7.29 15.70 3.40
CA GLU A 25 8.72 15.31 3.40
C GLU A 25 9.00 14.02 4.17
N GLU A 26 8.18 13.68 5.17
CA GLU A 26 8.32 12.45 5.95
C GLU A 26 8.03 11.17 5.16
N PHE A 27 7.31 11.28 4.03
CA PHE A 27 6.98 10.15 3.18
C PHE A 27 7.83 10.10 1.90
N ASP A 28 8.79 11.01 1.73
CA ASP A 28 9.72 10.97 0.62
C ASP A 28 10.62 9.74 0.72
N GLY A 29 10.61 8.89 -0.31
CA GLY A 29 11.30 7.59 -0.33
C GLY A 29 10.71 6.52 0.62
N ALA A 30 9.60 6.79 1.30
CA ALA A 30 8.96 5.81 2.18
C ALA A 30 8.39 4.62 1.38
N GLN A 31 8.59 3.41 1.90
CA GLN A 31 7.99 2.20 1.34
C GLN A 31 6.56 2.05 1.86
N CYS A 32 5.62 1.74 0.97
CA CYS A 32 4.23 1.51 1.35
C CYS A 32 4.00 0.02 1.63
N LEU A 33 3.11 -0.29 2.58
CA LEU A 33 2.61 -1.63 2.80
C LEU A 33 1.23 -1.79 2.19
N TYR A 34 0.98 -2.92 1.53
CA TYR A 34 -0.35 -3.28 1.05
C TYR A 34 -1.21 -3.77 2.22
N ILE A 35 -2.53 -3.67 2.10
CA ILE A 35 -3.48 -4.19 3.10
C ILE A 35 -3.18 -5.67 3.41
N SER A 36 -2.87 -6.44 2.36
CA SER A 36 -2.51 -7.86 2.48
C SER A 36 -1.18 -8.10 3.19
N GLU A 37 -0.18 -7.24 3.01
CA GLU A 37 1.08 -7.32 3.75
C GLU A 37 0.86 -7.01 5.23
N VAL A 38 0.10 -5.95 5.52
CA VAL A 38 -0.24 -5.58 6.90
C VAL A 38 -0.98 -6.73 7.57
N ARG A 39 -1.92 -7.39 6.89
CA ARG A 39 -2.59 -8.58 7.42
C ARG A 39 -1.60 -9.66 7.82
N ILE A 40 -0.71 -10.07 6.92
CA ILE A 40 0.28 -11.14 7.17
C ILE A 40 1.17 -10.79 8.37
N ILE A 41 1.65 -9.54 8.44
CA ILE A 41 2.51 -9.06 9.53
C ILE A 41 1.76 -9.09 10.86
N LEU A 42 0.51 -8.61 10.89
CA LEU A 42 -0.27 -8.56 12.12
C LEU A 42 -0.73 -9.94 12.59
N GLU A 43 -1.05 -10.85 11.68
CA GLU A 43 -1.38 -12.25 12.02
C GLU A 43 -0.17 -12.96 12.61
N ALA A 44 1.02 -12.84 11.99
CA ALA A 44 2.25 -13.40 12.55
C ALA A 44 2.60 -12.82 13.94
N GLN A 45 2.24 -11.55 14.18
CA GLN A 45 2.40 -10.92 15.49
C GLN A 45 1.43 -11.49 16.52
N GLU A 46 0.17 -11.77 16.16
CA GLU A 46 -0.79 -12.45 17.06
C GLU A 46 -0.33 -13.87 17.38
N ASP A 47 0.14 -14.63 16.40
CA ASP A 47 0.69 -15.99 16.61
C ASP A 47 1.87 -15.97 17.59
N SER A 48 2.72 -14.94 17.51
CA SER A 48 3.85 -14.74 18.43
C SER A 48 3.38 -14.45 19.87
N LYS A 49 2.25 -13.75 20.02
CA LYS A 49 1.65 -13.50 21.34
C LYS A 49 1.04 -14.77 21.91
N GLU A 50 0.32 -15.54 21.09
CA GLU A 50 -0.27 -16.83 21.49
C GLU A 50 0.80 -17.84 21.92
N ASN A 51 1.94 -17.85 21.21
CA ASN A 51 3.09 -18.70 21.53
C ASN A 51 3.96 -18.15 22.69
N GLY A 52 3.62 -16.99 23.25
CA GLY A 52 4.34 -16.37 24.39
C GLY A 52 5.70 -15.77 24.05
N THR A 53 6.07 -15.65 22.77
CA THR A 53 7.33 -15.02 22.33
C THR A 53 7.22 -13.49 22.29
N ASP A 54 6.01 -12.95 22.22
CA ASP A 54 5.71 -11.52 22.37
C ASP A 54 4.74 -11.26 23.53
N THR A 55 5.18 -10.53 24.56
CA THR A 55 4.39 -10.22 25.76
C THR A 55 3.76 -8.82 25.73
N ARG A 56 3.98 -8.05 24.65
CA ARG A 56 3.43 -6.69 24.55
C ARG A 56 1.90 -6.74 24.48
N PRO A 57 1.18 -5.89 25.23
CA PRO A 57 -0.28 -5.88 25.23
C PRO A 57 -0.83 -5.49 23.85
N ARG A 58 -1.90 -6.15 23.42
CA ARG A 58 -2.65 -5.76 22.21
C ARG A 58 -3.34 -4.43 22.45
N THR A 59 -3.08 -3.46 21.59
CA THR A 59 -3.74 -2.15 21.65
C THR A 59 -5.07 -2.18 20.91
N ASN A 60 -6.00 -1.29 21.26
CA ASN A 60 -7.27 -1.15 20.56
C ASN A 60 -7.07 -0.76 19.09
N VAL A 61 -6.07 0.06 18.78
CA VAL A 61 -5.69 0.40 17.40
C VAL A 61 -5.30 -0.85 16.64
N MET A 62 -4.41 -1.68 17.21
CA MET A 62 -3.97 -2.93 16.58
C MET A 62 -5.14 -3.87 16.34
N ALA A 63 -6.07 -3.98 17.31
CA ALA A 63 -7.25 -4.82 17.17
C ALA A 63 -8.12 -4.38 15.99
N LYS A 64 -8.45 -3.09 15.90
CA LYS A 64 -9.26 -2.55 14.81
C LYS A 64 -8.56 -2.62 13.46
N THR A 65 -7.26 -2.38 13.42
CA THR A 65 -6.47 -2.52 12.19
C THR A 65 -6.48 -3.97 11.70
N LEU A 66 -6.29 -4.94 12.60
CA LEU A 66 -6.34 -6.36 12.25
C LEU A 66 -7.70 -6.77 11.68
N ASP A 67 -8.80 -6.31 12.29
CA ASP A 67 -10.16 -6.59 11.79
C ASP A 67 -10.39 -6.00 10.39
N TYR A 68 -9.93 -4.75 10.17
CA TYR A 68 -10.00 -4.10 8.86
C TYR A 68 -9.20 -4.85 7.79
N VAL A 69 -7.94 -5.15 8.06
CA VAL A 69 -7.09 -5.81 7.05
C VAL A 69 -7.52 -7.25 6.79
N ARG A 70 -8.13 -7.95 7.76
CA ARG A 70 -8.77 -9.25 7.53
C ARG A 70 -9.94 -9.16 6.57
N ALA A 71 -10.78 -8.15 6.71
CA ALA A 71 -11.96 -7.95 5.86
C ALA A 71 -11.60 -7.49 4.43
N PHE A 72 -10.58 -6.66 4.28
CA PHE A 72 -10.25 -6.00 3.02
C PHE A 72 -9.00 -6.56 2.31
N SER A 73 -8.31 -7.55 2.89
CA SER A 73 -7.17 -8.17 2.22
C SER A 73 -7.60 -8.74 0.87
N ARG A 74 -6.89 -8.33 -0.18
CA ARG A 74 -7.10 -8.83 -1.54
C ARG A 74 -6.33 -10.11 -1.81
N PHE A 75 -5.23 -10.30 -1.08
CA PHE A 75 -4.37 -11.46 -1.19
C PHE A 75 -4.26 -12.23 0.13
N SER A 76 -4.39 -13.55 0.08
CA SER A 76 -4.44 -14.41 1.27
C SER A 76 -3.08 -14.99 1.63
N ASN A 77 -2.25 -15.30 0.64
CA ASN A 77 -0.99 -15.99 0.84
C ASN A 77 0.21 -15.04 0.59
N ILE A 78 1.36 -15.36 1.21
CA ILE A 78 2.57 -14.52 1.13
C ILE A 78 3.24 -14.56 -0.25
N GLU A 79 3.05 -15.65 -0.99
CA GLU A 79 3.67 -15.87 -2.31
C GLU A 79 3.02 -14.97 -3.36
N SER A 80 1.69 -14.95 -3.42
CA SER A 80 0.89 -14.06 -4.25
C SER A 80 1.15 -12.60 -3.92
N VAL A 81 1.29 -12.22 -2.65
CA VAL A 81 1.66 -10.84 -2.28
C VAL A 81 3.04 -10.46 -2.83
N ARG A 82 4.01 -11.38 -2.76
CA ARG A 82 5.35 -11.16 -3.33
C ARG A 82 5.32 -11.07 -4.85
N GLU A 83 4.55 -11.94 -5.50
CA GLU A 83 4.38 -11.95 -6.96
C GLU A 83 3.72 -10.64 -7.44
N VAL A 84 2.67 -10.19 -6.77
CA VAL A 84 2.02 -8.88 -7.05
C VAL A 84 3.03 -7.74 -6.90
N ARG A 85 3.87 -7.76 -5.86
CA ARG A 85 4.91 -6.75 -5.70
C ARG A 85 5.93 -6.78 -6.83
N GLN A 86 6.27 -7.94 -7.39
CA GLN A 86 7.14 -8.04 -8.56
C GLN A 86 6.48 -7.51 -9.83
N VAL A 87 5.20 -7.85 -10.07
CA VAL A 87 4.43 -7.35 -11.22
C VAL A 87 4.32 -5.82 -11.21
N LEU A 88 4.11 -5.24 -10.03
CA LEU A 88 3.94 -3.79 -9.88
C LEU A 88 5.28 -3.02 -9.69
N ALA A 89 6.42 -3.71 -9.60
CA ALA A 89 7.73 -3.10 -9.39
C ALA A 89 8.28 -2.46 -10.69
N LYS A 90 7.62 -1.38 -11.13
CA LYS A 90 8.03 -0.56 -12.27
C LYS A 90 8.76 0.69 -11.80
N GLU A 91 9.83 1.07 -12.50
CA GLU A 91 10.67 2.22 -12.13
C GLU A 91 9.95 3.58 -12.21
N ASN A 92 8.83 3.67 -12.94
CA ASN A 92 8.07 4.90 -13.14
C ASN A 92 6.89 5.09 -12.16
N LEU A 93 6.60 4.11 -11.30
CA LEU A 93 5.51 4.20 -10.32
C LEU A 93 6.02 4.58 -8.94
N ALA A 94 5.35 5.52 -8.30
CA ALA A 94 5.60 5.87 -6.91
C ALA A 94 5.07 4.77 -5.98
N GLN A 95 5.70 4.61 -4.80
CA GLN A 95 5.29 3.62 -3.79
C GLN A 95 3.81 3.73 -3.41
N PHE A 96 3.31 4.96 -3.34
CA PHE A 96 1.88 5.23 -3.09
C PHE A 96 0.99 4.66 -4.20
N GLU A 97 1.32 4.88 -5.47
CA GLU A 97 0.53 4.41 -6.62
C GLU A 97 0.51 2.89 -6.67
N VAL A 98 1.67 2.26 -6.48
CA VAL A 98 1.80 0.81 -6.41
C VAL A 98 0.91 0.24 -5.31
N ALA A 99 0.90 0.85 -4.13
CA ALA A 99 0.04 0.41 -3.03
C ALA A 99 -1.45 0.64 -3.32
N GLN A 100 -1.83 1.75 -3.96
CA GLN A 100 -3.21 2.00 -4.36
C GLN A 100 -3.70 0.95 -5.37
N ILE A 101 -2.91 0.64 -6.40
CA ILE A 101 -3.24 -0.39 -7.40
C ILE A 101 -3.47 -1.75 -6.72
N ALA A 102 -2.54 -2.17 -5.86
CA ALA A 102 -2.63 -3.45 -5.15
C ALA A 102 -3.87 -3.54 -4.23
N ASN A 103 -4.22 -2.45 -3.53
CA ASN A 103 -5.33 -2.43 -2.57
C ASN A 103 -6.69 -2.32 -3.25
N LEU A 104 -6.80 -1.46 -4.26
CA LEU A 104 -8.05 -1.22 -4.99
C LEU A 104 -8.39 -2.39 -5.89
N CYS A 105 -7.40 -3.05 -6.49
CA CYS A 105 -7.58 -4.12 -7.47
C CYS A 105 -8.51 -3.70 -8.62
N CYS A 106 -8.24 -2.54 -9.23
CA CYS A 106 -8.98 -2.04 -10.39
C CYS A 106 -8.95 -3.08 -11.53
N GLU A 107 -10.04 -3.17 -12.27
CA GLU A 107 -10.18 -4.13 -13.38
C GLU A 107 -9.75 -3.52 -14.72
N ASP A 108 -9.90 -2.21 -14.84
CA ASP A 108 -9.64 -1.45 -16.05
C ASP A 108 -8.65 -0.30 -15.81
N ALA A 109 -7.84 0.01 -16.82
CA ALA A 109 -6.88 1.10 -16.79
C ALA A 109 -7.55 2.49 -16.66
N GLU A 110 -8.73 2.69 -17.24
CA GLU A 110 -9.51 3.93 -17.07
C GLU A 110 -9.98 4.10 -15.62
N GLU A 111 -10.45 3.01 -14.98
CA GLU A 111 -10.82 3.01 -13.56
C GLU A 111 -9.60 3.32 -12.69
N ALA A 112 -8.45 2.69 -12.96
CA ALA A 112 -7.22 2.93 -12.22
C ALA A 112 -6.76 4.40 -12.31
N LYS A 113 -6.81 5.01 -13.51
CA LYS A 113 -6.48 6.43 -13.69
C LYS A 113 -7.50 7.36 -13.02
N ALA A 114 -8.79 7.01 -13.05
CA ALA A 114 -9.83 7.79 -12.38
C ALA A 114 -9.68 7.78 -10.85
N LEU A 115 -9.32 6.64 -10.27
CA LEU A 115 -9.12 6.49 -8.81
C LEU A 115 -7.74 6.97 -8.35
N ILE A 116 -6.74 6.94 -9.22
CA ILE A 116 -5.35 7.33 -8.93
C ILE A 116 -4.89 8.35 -9.98
N PRO A 117 -5.30 9.63 -9.85
CA PRO A 117 -5.06 10.65 -10.87
C PRO A 117 -3.58 10.91 -11.18
N SER A 118 -2.68 10.58 -10.25
CA SER A 118 -1.24 10.72 -10.45
C SER A 118 -0.67 9.78 -11.53
N LEU A 119 -1.42 8.76 -11.95
CA LEU A 119 -1.06 7.84 -13.03
C LEU A 119 -1.26 8.42 -14.44
N GLU A 120 -2.04 9.50 -14.60
CA GLU A 120 -2.56 9.96 -15.90
C GLU A 120 -1.48 10.06 -16.99
N ASN A 121 -0.32 10.62 -16.63
CA ASN A 121 0.80 10.89 -17.54
C ASN A 121 2.04 10.01 -17.29
N LYS A 122 1.92 8.93 -16.50
CA LYS A 122 3.06 8.07 -16.13
C LYS A 122 3.12 6.74 -16.85
N VAL A 123 1.96 6.16 -17.11
CA VAL A 123 1.83 4.83 -17.73
C VAL A 123 0.77 4.90 -18.82
N GLU A 124 1.09 4.31 -19.96
CA GLU A 124 0.17 4.19 -21.09
C GLU A 124 -0.92 3.16 -20.78
N VAL A 125 -2.13 3.41 -21.30
CA VAL A 125 -3.31 2.56 -21.03
C VAL A 125 -3.05 1.07 -21.31
N PRO A 126 -2.43 0.66 -22.44
CA PRO A 126 -2.17 -0.75 -22.71
C PRO A 126 -1.21 -1.40 -21.70
N GLU A 127 -0.18 -0.67 -21.27
CA GLU A 127 0.79 -1.18 -20.29
C GLU A 127 0.15 -1.32 -18.90
N LEU A 128 -0.66 -0.33 -18.50
CA LEU A 128 -1.40 -0.39 -17.25
C LEU A 128 -2.39 -1.56 -17.26
N GLN A 129 -3.12 -1.76 -18.36
CA GLN A 129 -4.08 -2.86 -18.48
C GLN A 129 -3.40 -4.23 -18.41
N GLU A 130 -2.23 -4.40 -19.03
CA GLU A 130 -1.46 -5.65 -18.94
C GLU A 130 -1.07 -5.94 -17.49
N MET A 131 -0.56 -4.93 -16.78
CA MET A 131 -0.15 -5.04 -15.38
C MET A 131 -1.32 -5.41 -14.45
N LEU A 132 -2.47 -4.74 -14.63
CA LEU A 132 -3.70 -5.05 -13.90
C LEU A 132 -4.16 -6.49 -14.18
N SER A 133 -4.11 -6.93 -15.45
CA SER A 133 -4.51 -8.27 -15.87
C SER A 133 -3.63 -9.37 -15.23
N GLN A 134 -2.31 -9.14 -15.14
CA GLN A 134 -1.39 -10.05 -14.45
C GLN A 134 -1.69 -10.11 -12.95
N MET A 135 -1.90 -8.96 -12.30
CA MET A 135 -2.27 -8.91 -10.88
C MET A 135 -3.60 -9.64 -10.60
N LEU A 136 -4.61 -9.46 -11.45
CA LEU A 136 -5.92 -10.12 -11.30
C LEU A 136 -5.84 -11.63 -11.55
N THR A 137 -4.95 -12.06 -12.44
CA THR A 137 -4.61 -13.47 -12.62
C THR A 137 -4.10 -14.06 -11.30
N ILE A 138 -3.12 -13.44 -10.67
CA ILE A 138 -2.59 -13.87 -9.37
C ILE A 138 -3.72 -13.92 -8.32
N LYS A 139 -4.53 -12.87 -8.26
CA LYS A 139 -5.68 -12.79 -7.34
C LYS A 139 -6.67 -13.94 -7.52
N LYS A 140 -6.84 -14.44 -8.75
CA LYS A 140 -7.74 -15.55 -9.08
C LYS A 140 -7.18 -16.92 -8.70
N PHE A 141 -5.86 -17.09 -8.75
CA PHE A 141 -5.20 -18.39 -8.56
C PHE A 141 -4.53 -18.58 -7.19
N GLN A 142 -4.61 -17.60 -6.30
CA GLN A 142 -4.02 -17.65 -4.94
C GLN A 142 -4.76 -18.52 -3.91
N GLY A 143 -5.87 -19.14 -4.30
CA GLY A 143 -6.77 -19.92 -3.44
C GLY A 143 -6.33 -21.36 -3.25
#